data_AF-A0A1I2DU66-F1
#
_entry.id   AF-A0A1I2DU66-F1
#
_cell.length_a   1.000
_cell.length_b   1.000
_cell.length_c   1.000
_cell.angle_alpha   90.00
_cell.angle_beta   90.00
_cell.angle_gamma   90.00
#
_symmetry.space_group_name_H-M   'P 1'
#
loop_
_entity.id
_entity.type
_entity.pdbx_description
1 polymer ?
#
loop_
_entity_poly.entity_id
_entity_poly.type
_entity_poly.pdbx_seq_one_letter_code
_entity_poly.pdbx_strand_id
1 'polypeptide(L)'
;MQNISRRQFIERAAATAGFAALASMGMGWGTNKPSVQSKEMQQQKMKTDVLVIGGGMAGLFAAVKAHDSGAKVMLVSKGRLGSSGSTPFAKGLFEFDPATSKYSLDEFVEAVGRSALGTNNPVYTRQMAEHSKDRIDELREWGFFDSAIYHKSFSKPINDRKISVYSNSFN
;
A
#
# COMPACT_ATOMS: atom_id res chain seq x y z
N MET A 1 71.14 -0.33 -2.30
CA MET A 1 69.91 0.43 -2.62
C MET A 1 69.32 -0.16 -3.90
N GLN A 2 68.14 -0.78 -3.85
CA GLN A 2 67.52 -1.35 -5.07
C GLN A 2 67.06 -0.20 -5.98
N ASN A 3 67.50 -0.21 -7.25
CA ASN A 3 67.16 0.80 -8.25
C ASN A 3 65.72 0.56 -8.73
N ILE A 4 64.75 1.31 -8.18
CA ILE A 4 63.34 1.23 -8.57
C ILE A 4 63.16 1.94 -9.92
N SER A 5 62.55 1.28 -10.90
CA SER A 5 62.28 1.91 -12.20
C SER A 5 61.14 2.94 -12.10
N ARG A 6 61.14 3.95 -12.99
CA ARG A 6 60.08 4.98 -13.02
C ARG A 6 58.67 4.39 -13.10
N ARG A 7 58.50 3.27 -13.82
CA ARG A 7 57.22 2.54 -13.91
C ARG A 7 56.81 1.94 -12.57
N GLN A 8 57.73 1.28 -11.88
CA GLN A 8 57.48 0.72 -10.54
C GLN A 8 57.18 1.79 -9.51
N PHE A 9 57.78 2.98 -9.64
CA PHE A 9 57.46 4.13 -8.81
C PHE A 9 56.04 4.63 -9.05
N ILE A 10 55.63 4.79 -10.32
CA ILE A 10 54.27 5.23 -10.68
C ILE A 10 53.23 4.19 -10.24
N GLU A 11 53.46 2.90 -10.49
CA GLU A 11 52.56 1.81 -10.06
C GLU A 11 52.36 1.82 -8.55
N ARG A 12 53.45 1.96 -7.77
CA ARG A 12 53.37 2.03 -6.31
C ARG A 12 52.67 3.30 -5.84
N ALA A 13 53.02 4.46 -6.38
CA ALA A 13 52.42 5.74 -6.00
C ALA A 13 50.92 5.81 -6.34
N ALA A 14 50.51 5.28 -7.49
CA ALA A 14 49.11 5.18 -7.88
C ALA A 14 48.32 4.23 -6.95
N ALA A 15 48.92 3.09 -6.59
CA ALA A 15 48.31 2.16 -5.65
C ALA A 15 48.11 2.76 -4.26
N THR A 16 49.13 3.43 -3.69
CA THR A 16 48.99 4.10 -2.37
C THR A 16 48.02 5.27 -2.40
N ALA A 17 48.07 6.11 -3.44
CA ALA A 17 47.14 7.23 -3.57
C ALA A 17 45.69 6.74 -3.76
N GLY A 18 45.49 5.70 -4.57
CA GLY A 18 44.17 5.09 -4.79
C GLY A 18 43.58 4.47 -3.52
N PHE A 19 44.38 3.72 -2.76
CA PHE A 19 43.95 3.15 -1.48
C PHE A 19 43.64 4.23 -0.43
N ALA A 20 44.47 5.27 -0.34
CA ALA A 20 44.25 6.37 0.59
C ALA A 20 42.98 7.17 0.24
N ALA A 21 42.71 7.39 -1.06
CA ALA A 21 41.48 8.03 -1.52
C ALA A 21 40.24 7.18 -1.20
N LEU A 22 40.29 5.86 -1.44
CA LEU A 22 39.18 4.97 -1.10
C LEU A 22 38.93 4.88 0.42
N ALA A 23 39.98 4.90 1.23
CA ALA A 23 39.86 4.92 2.67
C ALA A 23 39.31 6.27 3.19
N SER A 24 39.71 7.40 2.59
CA SER A 24 39.29 8.74 3.00
C SER A 24 37.88 9.11 2.54
N MET A 25 37.37 8.49 1.47
CA MET A 25 35.97 8.64 1.05
C MET A 25 34.97 7.99 2.03
N GLY A 26 35.47 7.22 3.02
CA GLY A 26 34.68 6.58 4.05
C GLY A 26 33.77 5.47 3.49
N MET A 27 33.64 4.35 4.20
CA MET A 27 32.58 3.36 3.96
C MET A 27 31.17 3.90 4.32
N GLY A 28 30.89 5.18 4.03
CA GLY A 28 29.65 5.88 4.38
C GLY A 28 28.56 5.78 3.32
N TRP A 29 28.87 5.26 2.13
CA TRP A 29 27.87 4.95 1.10
C TRP A 29 27.02 3.75 1.54
N GLY A 30 26.04 4.00 2.41
CA GLY A 30 25.07 2.98 2.82
C GLY A 30 24.79 2.89 4.33
N THR A 31 25.45 3.67 5.18
CA THR A 31 25.09 3.67 6.61
C THR A 31 23.84 4.52 6.83
N ASN A 32 22.67 3.88 6.89
CA ASN A 32 21.43 4.51 7.36
C ASN A 32 21.51 4.65 8.89
N LYS A 33 22.08 5.75 9.39
CA LYS A 33 22.08 6.08 10.82
C LYS A 33 20.69 6.63 11.19
N PRO A 34 19.86 5.90 11.95
CA PRO A 34 18.54 6.40 12.35
C PRO A 34 18.73 7.64 13.23
N SER A 35 18.00 8.72 12.94
CA SER A 35 18.03 9.96 13.74
C SER A 35 17.23 9.83 15.05
N VAL A 36 16.43 8.78 15.19
CA VAL A 36 15.54 8.56 16.35
C VAL A 36 16.18 7.56 17.30
N GLN A 37 16.39 7.97 18.55
CA GLN A 37 16.85 7.08 19.62
C GLN A 37 15.66 6.28 20.15
N SER A 38 15.68 4.96 19.92
CA SER A 38 14.57 4.05 20.26
C SER A 38 14.16 4.05 21.74
N LYS A 39 15.04 4.50 22.63
CA LYS A 39 14.80 4.61 24.07
C LYS A 39 13.77 5.69 24.45
N GLU A 40 13.51 6.65 23.56
CA GLU A 40 12.60 7.78 23.81
C GLU A 40 11.22 7.59 23.16
N MET A 41 11.00 6.48 22.43
CA MET A 41 9.71 6.21 21.81
C MET A 41 8.66 5.80 22.85
N GLN A 42 7.62 6.61 23.01
CA GLN A 42 6.46 6.26 23.82
C GLN A 42 5.66 5.13 23.15
N GLN A 43 5.39 4.06 23.90
CA GLN A 43 4.55 2.96 23.43
C GLN A 43 3.08 3.23 23.72
N GLN A 44 2.26 3.33 22.67
CA GLN A 44 0.81 3.39 22.81
C GLN A 44 0.21 1.99 22.61
N LYS A 45 -0.55 1.51 23.60
CA LYS A 45 -1.25 0.21 23.54
C LYS A 45 -2.73 0.45 23.32
N MET A 46 -3.30 -0.15 22.27
CA MET A 46 -4.72 -0.06 21.92
C MET A 46 -5.30 -1.46 21.75
N LYS A 47 -6.55 -1.68 22.19
CA LYS A 47 -7.25 -2.96 22.10
C LYS A 47 -8.47 -2.87 21.19
N THR A 48 -8.55 -3.78 20.23
CA THR A 48 -9.60 -3.93 19.23
C THR A 48 -9.79 -5.41 18.92
N ASP A 49 -10.93 -5.79 18.34
CA ASP A 49 -11.16 -7.17 17.88
C ASP A 49 -10.56 -7.38 16.49
N VAL A 50 -10.76 -6.40 15.60
CA VAL A 50 -10.20 -6.41 14.24
C VAL A 50 -9.34 -5.16 14.02
N LEU A 51 -8.07 -5.38 13.67
CA LEU A 51 -7.13 -4.34 13.25
C LEU A 51 -7.01 -4.35 11.72
N VAL A 52 -7.37 -3.24 11.09
CA VAL A 52 -7.23 -3.04 9.64
C VAL A 52 -6.06 -2.09 9.37
N ILE A 53 -5.10 -2.52 8.56
CA ILE A 53 -3.92 -1.72 8.23
C ILE A 53 -4.02 -1.29 6.76
N GLY A 54 -4.22 0.00 6.54
CA GLY A 54 -4.29 0.65 5.23
C GLY A 54 -5.65 1.30 4.95
N GLY A 55 -5.66 2.61 4.69
CA GLY A 55 -6.87 3.40 4.41
C GLY A 55 -7.30 3.46 2.93
N GLY A 56 -6.94 2.45 2.13
CA GLY A 56 -7.38 2.31 0.73
C GLY A 56 -8.75 1.64 0.60
N MET A 57 -9.21 1.40 -0.63
CA MET A 57 -10.53 0.80 -0.90
C MET A 57 -10.75 -0.53 -0.16
N ALA A 58 -9.76 -1.43 -0.23
CA ALA A 58 -9.83 -2.75 0.42
C ALA A 58 -9.93 -2.64 1.95
N GLY A 59 -9.11 -1.78 2.57
CA GLY A 59 -9.15 -1.57 4.02
C GLY A 59 -10.42 -0.86 4.48
N LEU A 60 -10.96 0.05 3.67
CA LEU A 60 -12.25 0.69 3.94
C LEU A 60 -13.37 -0.36 4.03
N PHE A 61 -13.51 -1.20 2.99
CA PHE A 61 -14.52 -2.25 2.99
C PHE A 61 -14.29 -3.27 4.10
N ALA A 62 -13.04 -3.68 4.35
CA ALA A 62 -12.72 -4.59 5.45
C ALA A 62 -13.14 -4.01 6.81
N ALA A 63 -12.86 -2.73 7.06
CA ALA A 63 -13.22 -2.06 8.31
C ALA A 63 -14.74 -1.96 8.47
N VAL A 64 -15.44 -1.55 7.41
CA VAL A 64 -16.90 -1.42 7.39
C VAL A 64 -17.58 -2.77 7.60
N LYS A 65 -17.19 -3.81 6.85
CA LYS A 65 -17.82 -5.14 6.94
C LYS A 65 -17.52 -5.85 8.24
N ALA A 66 -16.31 -5.70 8.79
CA ALA A 66 -15.99 -6.20 10.13
C ALA A 66 -16.85 -5.51 11.21
N HIS A 67 -17.01 -4.20 11.13
CA HIS A 67 -17.87 -3.44 12.06
C HIS A 67 -19.33 -3.85 11.93
N ASP A 68 -19.86 -3.96 10.70
CA ASP A 68 -21.25 -4.35 10.44
C ASP A 68 -21.53 -5.80 10.87
N SER A 69 -20.48 -6.62 11.04
CA SER A 69 -20.54 -7.95 11.64
C SER A 69 -20.46 -7.93 13.18
N GLY A 70 -20.43 -6.75 13.81
CA GLY A 70 -20.44 -6.56 15.26
C GLY A 70 -19.06 -6.47 15.93
N ALA A 71 -17.95 -6.44 15.17
CA ALA A 71 -16.62 -6.36 15.75
C ALA A 71 -16.24 -4.94 16.16
N LYS A 72 -15.45 -4.79 17.23
CA LYS A 72 -14.74 -3.54 17.50
C LYS A 72 -13.57 -3.40 16.53
N VAL A 73 -13.65 -2.42 15.62
CA VAL A 73 -12.68 -2.22 14.55
C VAL A 73 -11.81 -1.00 14.80
N MET A 74 -10.51 -1.14 14.51
CA MET A 74 -9.55 -0.04 14.42
C MET A 74 -8.90 -0.04 13.04
N LEU A 75 -9.04 1.07 12.31
CA LEU A 75 -8.40 1.30 11.02
C LEU A 75 -7.15 2.16 11.21
N VAL A 76 -5.99 1.66 10.79
CA VAL A 76 -4.72 2.39 10.83
C VAL A 76 -4.34 2.80 9.42
N SER A 77 -4.08 4.08 9.20
CA SER A 77 -3.63 4.60 7.91
C SER A 77 -2.44 5.53 8.08
N LYS A 78 -1.39 5.37 7.27
CA LYS A 78 -0.23 6.27 7.32
C LYS A 78 -0.61 7.71 6.98
N GLY A 79 -1.59 7.91 6.11
CA GLY A 79 -2.07 9.23 5.70
C GLY A 79 -3.59 9.31 5.74
N ARG A 80 -4.11 10.46 5.29
CA ARG A 80 -5.54 10.75 5.31
C ARG A 80 -6.32 9.76 4.44
N LEU A 81 -7.45 9.26 4.96
CA LEU A 81 -8.37 8.38 4.23
C LEU A 81 -8.80 9.01 2.91
N GLY A 82 -8.78 8.21 1.84
CA GLY A 82 -9.11 8.66 0.49
C GLY A 82 -8.05 9.56 -0.18
N SER A 83 -6.90 9.80 0.46
CA SER A 83 -5.79 10.59 -0.12
C SER A 83 -4.44 9.86 -0.10
N SER A 84 -4.39 8.63 0.43
CA SER A 84 -3.16 7.82 0.53
C SER A 84 -3.26 6.50 -0.25
N GLY A 85 -2.12 5.92 -0.61
CA GLY A 85 -2.03 4.66 -1.34
C GLY A 85 -2.34 4.81 -2.84
N SER A 86 -2.61 3.69 -3.53
CA SER A 86 -2.86 3.69 -4.98
C SER A 86 -4.29 4.01 -5.37
N THR A 87 -5.25 3.85 -4.44
CA THR A 87 -6.68 4.05 -4.72
C THR A 87 -7.01 5.44 -5.29
N PRO A 88 -6.49 6.57 -4.75
CA PRO A 88 -6.74 7.90 -5.30
C PRO A 88 -6.27 8.11 -6.75
N PHE A 89 -5.36 7.26 -7.24
CA PHE A 89 -4.79 7.34 -8.59
C PHE A 89 -5.43 6.35 -9.58
N ALA A 90 -6.43 5.57 -9.14
CA ALA A 90 -7.14 4.63 -9.99
C ALA A 90 -7.94 5.38 -11.08
N LYS A 91 -7.88 4.88 -12.32
CA LYS A 91 -8.59 5.46 -13.48
C LYS A 91 -9.89 4.74 -13.84
N GLY A 92 -10.24 3.68 -13.13
CA GLY A 92 -11.44 2.89 -13.41
C GLY A 92 -11.81 2.00 -12.23
N LEU A 93 -13.05 1.54 -12.26
CA LEU A 93 -13.60 0.54 -11.36
C LEU A 93 -14.11 -0.63 -12.19
N PHE A 94 -14.18 -1.80 -11.57
CA PHE A 94 -14.73 -2.99 -12.18
C PHE A 94 -16.08 -3.31 -11.53
N GLU A 95 -17.09 -3.55 -12.36
CA GLU A 95 -18.43 -3.99 -11.98
C GLU A 95 -18.83 -5.13 -12.92
N PHE A 96 -19.36 -6.21 -12.34
CA PHE A 96 -20.05 -7.27 -13.05
C PHE A 96 -21.52 -7.23 -12.64
N ASP A 97 -22.38 -6.95 -13.61
CA ASP A 97 -23.84 -6.95 -13.45
C ASP A 97 -24.44 -8.00 -14.39
N PRO A 98 -25.05 -9.08 -13.88
CA PRO A 98 -25.70 -10.10 -14.69
C PRO A 98 -26.78 -9.53 -15.63
N ALA A 99 -27.41 -8.41 -15.29
CA ALA A 99 -28.49 -7.83 -16.08
C ALA A 99 -28.00 -7.08 -17.33
N THR A 100 -26.75 -6.61 -17.33
CA THR A 100 -26.18 -5.80 -18.41
C THR A 100 -24.94 -6.41 -19.06
N SER A 101 -24.35 -7.44 -18.43
CA SER A 101 -23.18 -8.14 -18.94
C SER A 101 -23.48 -8.91 -20.23
N LYS A 102 -22.53 -8.86 -21.17
CA LYS A 102 -22.52 -9.70 -22.38
C LYS A 102 -22.02 -11.13 -22.11
N TYR A 103 -21.35 -11.32 -20.98
CA TYR A 103 -20.76 -12.58 -20.58
C TYR A 103 -21.47 -13.10 -19.33
N SER A 104 -21.67 -14.40 -19.25
CA SER A 104 -21.96 -15.07 -17.99
C SER A 104 -20.79 -14.91 -17.00
N LEU A 105 -21.08 -15.15 -15.71
CA LEU A 105 -20.05 -15.10 -14.67
C LEU A 105 -18.92 -16.12 -14.94
N ASP A 106 -19.28 -17.29 -15.47
CA ASP A 106 -18.34 -18.37 -15.78
C ASP A 106 -17.40 -17.96 -16.93
N GLU A 107 -17.96 -17.40 -18.01
CA GLU A 107 -17.19 -16.88 -19.15
C GLU A 107 -16.26 -15.74 -18.72
N PHE A 108 -16.70 -14.87 -17.80
CA PHE A 108 -15.85 -13.84 -17.23
C PHE A 108 -14.66 -14.45 -16.46
N VAL A 109 -14.91 -15.41 -15.58
CA VAL A 109 -13.86 -16.09 -14.80
C VAL A 109 -12.87 -16.79 -15.71
N GLU A 110 -13.35 -17.46 -16.75
CA GLU A 110 -12.50 -18.10 -17.75
C GLU A 110 -11.67 -17.08 -18.53
N ALA A 111 -12.27 -15.97 -18.96
CA ALA A 111 -11.56 -14.90 -19.68
C ALA A 111 -10.43 -14.27 -18.83
N VAL A 112 -10.69 -14.00 -17.55
CA VAL A 112 -9.66 -13.54 -16.62
C VAL A 112 -8.58 -14.59 -16.44
N GLY A 113 -8.96 -15.86 -16.31
CA GLY A 113 -8.02 -16.97 -16.22
C GLY A 113 -7.08 -17.06 -17.41
N ARG A 114 -7.62 -16.96 -18.63
CA ARG A 114 -6.83 -16.91 -19.86
C ARG A 114 -5.91 -15.70 -19.89
N SER A 115 -6.42 -14.50 -19.55
CA SER A 115 -5.61 -13.27 -19.48
C SER A 115 -4.49 -13.34 -18.44
N ALA A 116 -4.69 -14.09 -17.36
CA ALA A 116 -3.71 -14.30 -16.30
C ALA A 116 -2.79 -15.51 -16.57
N LEU A 117 -2.85 -16.13 -17.75
CA LEU A 117 -2.11 -17.36 -18.08
C LEU A 117 -2.31 -18.49 -17.05
N GLY A 118 -3.51 -18.58 -16.47
CA GLY A 118 -3.87 -19.57 -15.45
C GLY A 118 -3.23 -19.36 -14.08
N THR A 119 -2.57 -18.22 -13.83
CA THR A 119 -1.92 -17.92 -12.54
C THR A 119 -2.86 -17.33 -11.49
N ASN A 120 -4.08 -16.96 -11.88
CA ASN A 120 -5.08 -16.47 -10.95
C ASN A 120 -5.75 -17.62 -10.18
N ASN A 121 -6.35 -17.30 -9.03
CA ASN A 121 -7.28 -18.22 -8.37
C ASN A 121 -8.70 -17.99 -8.92
N PRO A 122 -9.33 -18.98 -9.58
CA PRO A 122 -10.65 -18.82 -10.19
C PRO A 122 -11.76 -18.64 -9.14
N VAL A 123 -11.60 -19.22 -7.95
CA VAL A 123 -12.57 -19.07 -6.84
C VAL A 123 -12.60 -17.61 -6.37
N TYR A 124 -11.44 -17.00 -6.16
CA TYR A 124 -11.37 -15.58 -5.76
C TYR A 124 -11.82 -14.64 -6.88
N THR A 125 -11.51 -14.99 -8.13
CA THR A 125 -11.98 -14.22 -9.30
C THR A 125 -13.51 -14.22 -9.38
N ARG A 126 -14.13 -15.39 -9.19
CA ARG A 126 -15.59 -15.53 -9.15
C ARG A 126 -16.20 -14.69 -8.03
N GLN A 127 -15.71 -14.85 -6.81
CA GLN A 127 -16.22 -14.10 -5.66
C GLN A 127 -16.10 -12.58 -5.85
N MET A 128 -14.99 -12.12 -6.40
CA MET A 128 -14.79 -10.71 -6.70
C MET A 128 -15.82 -10.19 -7.70
N ALA A 129 -16.06 -10.92 -8.80
CA ALA A 129 -17.02 -10.52 -9.81
C ALA A 129 -18.45 -10.57 -9.28
N GLU A 130 -18.85 -11.68 -8.65
CA GLU A 130 -20.19 -11.89 -8.11
C GLU A 130 -20.63 -10.80 -7.14
N HIS A 131 -19.72 -10.29 -6.29
CA HIS A 131 -20.03 -9.25 -5.32
C HIS A 131 -19.66 -7.84 -5.74
N SER A 132 -19.08 -7.65 -6.93
CA SER A 132 -18.57 -6.35 -7.37
C SER A 132 -19.65 -5.28 -7.45
N LYS A 133 -20.84 -5.65 -7.96
CA LYS A 133 -22.00 -4.76 -8.05
C LYS A 133 -22.41 -4.18 -6.70
N ASP A 134 -22.60 -5.03 -5.69
CA ASP A 134 -22.96 -4.59 -4.34
C ASP A 134 -21.94 -3.60 -3.76
N ARG A 135 -20.64 -3.81 -4.04
CA ARG A 135 -19.58 -2.90 -3.59
C ARG A 135 -19.63 -1.56 -4.32
N ILE A 136 -19.96 -1.55 -5.61
CA ILE A 136 -20.15 -0.31 -6.38
C ILE A 136 -21.38 0.46 -5.88
N ASP A 137 -22.46 -0.23 -5.56
CA ASP A 137 -23.67 0.37 -5.03
C ASP A 137 -23.40 1.00 -3.64
N GLU A 138 -22.66 0.33 -2.77
CA GLU A 138 -22.16 0.89 -1.50
C GLU A 138 -21.29 2.14 -1.70
N LEU A 139 -20.38 2.13 -2.70
CA LEU A 139 -19.60 3.33 -3.03
C LEU A 139 -20.49 4.49 -3.48
N ARG A 140 -21.55 4.21 -4.24
CA ARG A 140 -22.51 5.22 -4.67
C ARG A 140 -23.25 5.82 -3.48
N GLU A 141 -23.71 5.00 -2.54
CA GLU A 141 -24.34 5.46 -1.30
C GLU A 141 -23.40 6.33 -0.43
N TRP A 142 -22.10 6.03 -0.47
CA TRP A 142 -21.10 6.82 0.25
C TRP A 142 -20.69 8.10 -0.49
N GLY A 143 -21.25 8.36 -1.68
CA GLY A 143 -20.96 9.56 -2.49
C GLY A 143 -19.62 9.50 -3.20
N PHE A 144 -19.10 8.30 -3.50
CA PHE A 144 -17.83 8.12 -4.20
C PHE A 144 -17.82 8.78 -5.59
N PHE A 145 -18.96 8.75 -6.27
CA PHE A 145 -19.10 9.30 -7.63
C PHE A 145 -19.42 10.80 -7.66
N ASP A 146 -19.63 11.43 -6.50
CA ASP A 146 -20.02 12.85 -6.40
C ASP A 146 -18.81 13.80 -6.47
N SER A 147 -17.60 13.27 -6.32
CA SER A 147 -16.36 14.05 -6.23
C SER A 147 -15.14 13.24 -6.66
N ALA A 148 -14.22 13.87 -7.39
CA ALA A 148 -12.93 13.29 -7.74
C ALA A 148 -12.02 13.05 -6.51
N ILE A 149 -12.30 13.70 -5.38
CA ILE A 149 -11.56 13.54 -4.13
C ILE A 149 -12.33 12.57 -3.22
N TYR A 150 -11.70 11.44 -2.89
CA TYR A 150 -12.33 10.34 -2.15
C TYR A 150 -12.35 10.53 -0.63
N HIS A 151 -11.76 11.59 -0.10
CA HIS A 151 -11.71 11.80 1.35
C HIS A 151 -13.11 11.83 1.98
N LYS A 152 -14.06 12.55 1.36
CA LYS A 152 -15.44 12.65 1.86
C LYS A 152 -16.15 11.29 1.81
N SER A 153 -16.09 10.61 0.68
CA SER A 153 -16.75 9.33 0.49
C SER A 153 -16.15 8.21 1.34
N PHE A 154 -14.85 8.25 1.62
CA PHE A 154 -14.21 7.26 2.49
C PHE A 154 -14.44 7.56 3.97
N SER A 155 -14.57 8.84 4.34
CA SER A 155 -14.81 9.22 5.73
C SER A 155 -16.27 9.03 6.15
N LYS A 156 -17.22 9.18 5.22
CA LYS A 156 -18.66 9.02 5.48
C LYS A 156 -19.00 7.70 6.19
N PRO A 157 -18.72 6.50 5.63
CA PRO A 157 -19.10 5.23 6.26
C PRO A 157 -18.36 4.98 7.57
N ILE A 158 -17.14 5.52 7.73
CA ILE A 158 -16.34 5.42 8.95
C ILE A 158 -16.95 6.27 10.07
N ASN A 159 -17.32 7.50 9.77
CA ASN A 159 -17.92 8.44 10.73
C ASN A 159 -19.34 7.99 11.12
N ASP A 160 -20.16 7.58 10.16
CA ASP A 160 -21.52 7.11 10.38
C ASP A 160 -21.54 5.89 11.33
N ARG A 161 -20.51 5.04 11.25
CA ARG A 161 -20.32 3.85 12.12
C ARG A 161 -19.47 4.10 13.36
N LYS A 162 -18.89 5.29 13.51
CA LYS A 162 -17.94 5.62 14.60
C LYS A 162 -16.77 4.63 14.71
N ILE A 163 -16.27 4.14 13.57
CA ILE A 163 -15.09 3.27 13.52
C ILE A 163 -13.85 4.07 13.92
N SER A 164 -13.03 3.53 14.82
CA SER A 164 -11.81 4.19 15.28
C SER A 164 -10.75 4.24 14.18
N VAL A 165 -10.22 5.43 13.89
CA VAL A 165 -9.14 5.62 12.90
C VAL A 165 -7.90 6.18 13.57
N TYR A 166 -6.77 5.53 13.35
CA TYR A 166 -5.46 6.05 13.72
C TYR A 166 -4.71 6.46 12.44
N SER A 167 -4.45 7.75 12.27
CA SER A 167 -3.65 8.23 11.15
C SER A 167 -2.67 9.32 11.54
N ASN A 168 -1.48 9.31 10.92
CA ASN A 168 -0.46 10.35 11.08
C ASN A 168 -0.72 11.58 10.19
N SER A 169 -1.98 11.85 9.86
CA SER A 169 -2.34 13.03 9.09
C SER A 169 -2.08 14.26 9.98
N PHE A 170 -1.12 15.10 9.61
CA PHE A 170 -0.98 16.42 10.22
C PHE A 170 -2.33 17.15 10.07
N ASN A 171 -2.90 17.58 11.19
CA ASN A 171 -4.10 18.42 11.22
C ASN A 171 -3.85 19.72 10.46
#